data_AF-A0A0D2JEZ0-F1
#
_entry.id   AF-A0A0D2JEZ0-F1
#
_cell.length_a   1.000
_cell.length_b   1.000
_cell.length_c   1.000
_cell.angle_alpha   90.00
_cell.angle_beta   90.00
_cell.angle_gamma   90.00
#
_symmetry.space_group_name_H-M   'P 1'
#
loop_
_entity.id
_entity.type
_entity.pdbx_description
1 polymer ?
#
loop_
_entity_poly.entity_id
_entity_poly.type
_entity_poly.pdbx_seq_one_letter_code
_entity_poly.pdbx_strand_id
1 'polypeptide(L)' 'MFLKPRKGLKVPDPKTGRDLDPQGAYVTESIYWLRRLADGDVTSAKKQKPRKEK' A
#
# COMPACT_ATOMS: atom_id res chain seq x y z
N MET A 1 3.44 -4.28 4.75
CA MET A 1 4.04 -3.30 3.82
C MET A 1 3.35 -1.94 3.94
N PHE A 2 3.99 -0.86 3.50
CA PHE A 2 3.40 0.47 3.49
C PHE A 2 2.96 0.83 2.07
N LEU A 3 1.66 1.02 1.89
CA LEU A 3 1.06 1.31 0.59
C LEU A 3 0.39 2.66 0.60
N LYS A 4 0.48 3.36 -0.53
CA LYS A 4 -0.21 4.62 -0.76
C LYS A 4 -1.15 4.47 -1.96
N PRO A 5 -2.45 4.79 -1.81
CA PRO A 5 -3.35 4.77 -2.94
C PRO A 5 -3.04 5.92 -3.88
N ARG A 6 -3.34 5.74 -5.16
CA ARG A 6 -3.22 6.81 -6.14
C ARG A 6 -4.19 7.95 -5.80
N LYS A 7 -3.78 9.20 -6.02
CA LYS A 7 -4.58 10.38 -5.68
C LYS A 7 -5.95 10.30 -6.38
N GLY A 8 -7.03 10.37 -5.60
CA GLY A 8 -8.40 10.29 -6.10
C GLY A 8 -8.98 8.87 -6.19
N LEU A 9 -8.18 7.83 -5.93
CA LEU A 9 -8.68 6.46 -5.83
C LEU A 9 -8.97 6.10 -4.37
N LYS A 10 -10.15 5.51 -4.16
CA LYS A 10 -10.55 4.89 -2.90
C LYS A 10 -10.31 3.40 -3.00
N VAL A 11 -9.30 2.90 -2.29
CA VAL A 11 -8.96 1.49 -2.27
C VAL A 11 -9.41 0.91 -0.93
N PRO A 12 -10.49 0.14 -0.87
CA PRO A 12 -10.95 -0.45 0.37
C PRO A 12 -9.96 -1.51 0.84
N ASP A 13 -9.61 -1.48 2.12
CA ASP A 13 -8.84 -2.52 2.78
C ASP A 13 -9.77 -3.70 3.11
N PRO A 14 -9.54 -4.90 2.54
CA PRO A 14 -10.39 -6.06 2.79
C PRO A 14 -10.36 -6.53 4.25
N LYS A 15 -9.35 -6.15 5.03
CA LYS A 15 -9.22 -6.57 6.44
C LYS A 15 -10.04 -5.70 7.38
N THR A 16 -10.03 -4.39 7.17
CA THR A 16 -10.70 -3.42 8.05
C THR A 16 -12.03 -2.91 7.48
N GLY A 17 -12.29 -3.15 6.18
CA GLY A 17 -13.45 -2.62 5.47
C GLY A 17 -13.40 -1.11 5.26
N ARG A 18 -12.29 -0.46 5.62
CA ARG A 18 -12.10 1.01 5.50
C ARG A 18 -11.24 1.33 4.29
N ASP A 19 -11.46 2.51 3.72
CA ASP A 19 -10.60 3.00 2.65
C ASP A 19 -9.16 3.21 3.13
N LEU A 20 -8.20 2.86 2.28
CA LEU A 20 -6.79 3.10 2.51
C LEU A 20 -6.52 4.61 2.62
N ASP A 21 -5.74 5.01 3.63
CA ASP A 21 -5.44 6.41 3.86
C ASP A 21 -4.76 7.03 2.62
N PRO A 22 -5.23 8.18 2.10
CA PRO A 22 -4.60 8.85 0.96
C PRO A 22 -3.14 9.24 1.20
N GLN A 23 -2.70 9.36 2.46
CA GLN A 23 -1.29 9.58 2.80
C GLN A 23 -0.45 8.30 2.78
N GLY A 24 -1.13 7.15 2.76
CA GLY A 24 -0.57 5.81 2.82
C GLY A 24 -0.67 5.20 4.21
N ALA A 25 -0.84 3.88 4.26
CA ALA A 25 -1.01 3.13 5.49
C ALA A 25 -0.21 1.82 5.49
N TYR A 26 0.04 1.30 6.71
CA TYR A 26 0.62 -0.01 6.90
C TYR A 26 -0.44 -1.08 6.76
N VAL A 27 -0.29 -1.91 5.73
CA VAL A 27 -1.18 -3.04 5.46
C VAL A 27 -0.41 -4.35 5.55
N THR A 28 -1.12 -5.43 5.86
CA THR A 28 -0.52 -6.78 5.79
C THR A 28 -0.29 -7.16 4.34
N GLU A 29 0.85 -7.75 4.01
CA GLU A 29 1.08 -8.26 2.65
C GLU A 29 0.08 -9.38 2.37
N SER A 30 -0.67 -9.24 1.27
CA SER A 30 -1.70 -10.18 0.85
C SER A 30 -1.84 -10.09 -0.66
N ILE A 31 -2.36 -11.16 -1.26
CA ILE A 31 -2.60 -11.26 -2.71
C ILE A 31 -3.45 -10.08 -3.20
N TYR A 32 -4.42 -9.60 -2.41
CA TYR A 32 -5.22 -8.43 -2.73
C TYR A 32 -4.35 -7.19 -3.02
N TRP A 33 -3.42 -6.91 -2.12
CA TRP A 33 -2.58 -5.73 -2.22
C TRP A 33 -1.48 -5.88 -3.28
N LEU A 34 -0.95 -7.09 -3.47
CA LEU A 34 -0.04 -7.39 -4.57
C LEU A 34 -0.72 -7.16 -5.92
N ARG A 35 -2.01 -7.53 -6.06
CA ARG A 35 -2.78 -7.25 -7.28
C ARG A 35 -2.96 -5.74 -7.49
N ARG A 36 -3.33 -5.00 -6.45
CA ARG A 36 -3.47 -3.53 -6.53
C ARG A 36 -2.16 -2.82 -6.86
N LEU A 37 -1.03 -3.37 -6.40
CA LEU A 37 0.30 -2.89 -6.78
C LEU A 37 0.57 -3.10 -8.27
N ALA A 38 0.21 -4.27 -8.81
CA ALA A 38 0.34 -4.58 -10.23
C ALA A 38 -0.60 -3.73 -11.10
N ASP A 39 -1.84 -3.51 -10.65
CA ASP A 39 -2.84 -2.67 -11.32
C ASP A 39 -2.46 -1.17 -11.29
N GLY A 40 -1.55 -0.77 -10.39
CA GLY A 40 -1.13 0.62 -10.19
C GLY A 40 -2.14 1.48 -9.40
N ASP A 41 -3.13 0.85 -8.76
CA ASP A 41 -4.08 1.50 -7.86
C ASP A 41 -3.41 1.98 -6.56
N VAL A 42 -2.42 1.21 -6.11
CA VAL A 42 -1.60 1.53 -4.96
C VAL A 42 -0.13 1.46 -5.34
N THR A 43 0.69 2.23 -4.63
CA THR A 43 2.14 2.24 -4.80
C THR A 43 2.80 1.85 -3.50
N SER A 44 3.81 0.98 -3.58
CA SER A 44 4.59 0.61 -2.41
C SER A 44 5.55 1.75 -2.09
N ALA A 45 5.22 2.51 -1.06
CA ALA A 45 6.15 3.49 -0.52
C ALA A 45 7.03 2.77 0.51
N LYS A 46 8.28 2.51 0.17
CA LYS A 46 9.26 2.19 1.20
C LYS A 46 9.45 3.46 2.02
N LYS A 47 9.00 3.51 3.29
CA LYS A 47 9.82 4.22 4.27
C LYS A 47 11.17 3.55 4.11
N GLN A 48 12.16 4.25 3.58
CA GLN A 48 13.49 3.71 3.39
C GLN A 48 13.89 3.07 4.72
N LYS A 49 13.84 1.74 4.82
CA LYS A 49 14.70 1.06 5.77
C LYS A 49 16.09 1.44 5.27
N PRO A 50 16.93 2.13 6.06
CA PRO A 50 18.25 2.51 5.61
C PRO A 50 18.87 1.26 5.03
N ARG A 51 19.30 1.39 3.77
CA ARG A 51 20.03 0.38 3.01
C ARG A 51 21.02 -0.28 3.97
N LYS A 52 20.77 -1.55 4.35
CA LYS A 52 21.80 -2.34 5.01
C LYS A 52 22.84 -2.61 3.92
N GLU A 53 23.88 -1.80 3.95
CA GLU A 53 25.16 -2.08 3.32
C GLU A 53 25.91 -3.06 4.23
N LYS A 54 26.25 -4.23 3.70
CA LYS A 54 27.37 -5.09 4.11
C LYS A 54 27.74 -5.97 2.93
#